data_AF-A0AAX6IEA9-F1
#
_entry.id   AF-A0AAX6IEA9-F1
#
_cell.length_a   1.000
_cell.length_b   1.000
_cell.length_c   1.000
_cell.angle_alpha   90.00
_cell.angle_beta   90.00
_cell.angle_gamma   90.00
#
_symmetry.space_group_name_H-M   'P 1'
#
loop_
_entity.id
_entity.type
_entity.pdbx_description
1 polymer ?
#
loop_
_entity_poly.entity_id
_entity_poly.type
_entity_poly.pdbx_seq_one_letter_code
_entity_poly.pdbx_strand_id
1 'polypeptide(L)'
;MMDATTPKYSRARYDEIVKEVSSYLKKVGYNPDKIPFMPISSFEGDNMIERSTNLDWYKGPTLLEALDMVNEPKRPTDKPLCLPLQDVYKIGGIGTVSVGRV
;
A
#
# COMPACT_ATOMS: atom_id res chain seq x y z
N MET A 1 12.18 4.62 -2.84
CA MET A 1 13.07 4.04 -3.86
C MET A 1 14.38 3.67 -3.19
N MET A 2 14.57 2.38 -2.92
CA MET A 2 15.77 1.87 -2.21
C MET A 2 17.03 1.88 -3.09
N ASP A 3 16.84 1.71 -4.39
CA ASP A 3 17.83 1.79 -5.47
C ASP A 3 18.53 3.16 -5.57
N ALA A 4 17.85 4.22 -5.14
CA ALA A 4 18.34 5.60 -5.14
C ALA A 4 18.94 6.07 -3.81
N THR A 5 19.01 5.21 -2.79
CA THR A 5 19.65 5.56 -1.51
C THR A 5 21.16 5.71 -1.67
N THR A 6 21.80 6.44 -0.76
CA THR A 6 23.26 6.59 -0.70
C THR A 6 23.77 6.09 0.66
N PRO A 7 24.50 4.97 0.73
CA PRO A 7 24.76 4.00 -0.34
C PRO A 7 23.48 3.29 -0.81
N LYS A 8 23.50 2.68 -2.00
CA LYS A 8 22.34 1.97 -2.56
C LYS A 8 21.87 0.86 -1.60
N TYR A 9 20.56 0.67 -1.52
CA TYR A 9 19.91 -0.30 -0.65
C TYR A 9 20.28 -0.17 0.85
N SER A 10 20.54 1.06 1.31
CA SER A 10 20.96 1.34 2.69
C SER A 10 19.88 0.98 3.73
N ARG A 11 20.20 0.01 4.59
CA ARG A 11 19.40 -0.34 5.77
C ARG A 11 19.24 0.83 6.74
N ALA A 12 20.30 1.61 6.95
CA ALA A 12 20.27 2.74 7.88
C ALA A 12 19.23 3.79 7.45
N ARG A 13 19.16 4.08 6.15
CA ARG A 13 18.16 5.01 5.60
C ARG A 13 16.75 4.45 5.73
N TYR A 14 16.57 3.15 5.53
CA TYR A 14 15.29 2.49 5.76
C TYR A 14 14.86 2.60 7.23
N ASP A 15 15.72 2.25 8.19
CA ASP A 15 15.42 2.27 9.63
C ASP A 15 15.07 3.70 10.12
N GLU A 16 15.76 4.72 9.58
CA GLU A 16 15.45 6.13 9.82
C GLU A 16 14.03 6.50 9.37
N ILE A 17 13.67 6.17 8.13
CA ILE A 17 12.34 6.44 7.56
C ILE A 17 11.26 5.71 8.35
N VAL A 18 11.46 4.43 8.68
CA VAL A 18 10.50 3.64 9.46
C VAL A 18 10.23 4.31 10.80
N LYS A 19 11.28 4.78 11.49
CA LYS A 19 11.14 5.46 12.77
C LYS A 19 10.35 6.76 12.66
N GLU A 20 10.67 7.60 11.67
CA GLU A 20 10.00 8.89 11.48
C GLU A 20 8.53 8.71 11.11
N VAL A 21 8.24 7.83 10.14
CA VAL A 21 6.88 7.55 9.68
C VAL A 21 6.06 6.87 10.77
N SER A 22 6.64 5.94 11.54
CA SER A 22 5.95 5.31 12.68
C SER A 22 5.54 6.33 13.75
N SER A 23 6.41 7.31 14.04
CA SER A 23 6.10 8.40 14.96
C SER A 23 4.93 9.26 14.45
N TYR A 24 4.91 9.56 13.15
CA TYR A 24 3.84 10.32 12.53
C TYR A 24 2.51 9.54 12.50
N LEU A 25 2.52 8.28 12.10
CA LEU A 25 1.34 7.40 12.09
C LEU A 25 0.70 7.30 13.48
N LYS A 26 1.52 7.18 14.53
CA LYS A 26 1.04 7.16 15.91
C LYS A 26 0.33 8.46 16.30
N LYS A 27 0.83 9.62 15.86
CA LYS A 27 0.18 10.93 16.11
C LYS A 27 -1.16 11.08 15.42
N VAL A 28 -1.31 10.50 14.23
CA VAL A 28 -2.57 10.54 13.44
C VAL A 28 -3.59 9.50 13.96
N GLY A 29 -3.19 8.60 14.87
CA GLY A 29 -4.08 7.63 15.51
C GLY A 29 -4.00 6.22 14.92
N TYR A 30 -3.05 5.94 14.02
CA TYR A 30 -2.76 4.60 13.55
C TYR A 30 -1.90 3.84 14.57
N ASN A 31 -2.01 2.50 14.56
CA ASN A 31 -1.09 1.63 15.29
C ASN A 31 0.05 1.19 14.34
N PRO A 32 1.28 1.69 14.51
CA PRO A 32 2.41 1.33 13.64
C PRO A 32 2.75 -0.17 13.68
N ASP A 33 2.47 -0.87 14.79
CA ASP A 33 2.78 -2.30 14.93
C ASP A 33 1.94 -3.18 13.99
N LYS A 34 0.82 -2.64 13.48
CA LYS A 34 -0.06 -3.32 12.51
C LYS A 34 0.23 -2.92 11.06
N ILE A 35 1.21 -2.06 10.82
CA ILE A 35 1.51 -1.53 9.49
C ILE A 35 2.85 -2.12 9.03
N PRO A 36 2.86 -2.97 7.99
CA PRO A 36 4.10 -3.49 7.46
C PRO A 36 4.88 -2.39 6.73
N PHE A 37 6.17 -2.27 7.03
CA PHE A 37 7.11 -1.42 6.28
C PHE A 37 7.94 -2.30 5.36
N MET A 38 7.89 -2.02 4.06
CA MET A 38 8.55 -2.83 3.03
C MET A 38 9.54 -1.96 2.24
N PRO A 39 10.84 -2.27 2.24
CA PRO A 39 11.80 -1.61 1.37
C PRO A 39 11.61 -2.13 -0.06
N ILE A 40 11.21 -1.26 -0.99
CA ILE A 40 10.98 -1.60 -2.40
C ILE A 40 11.74 -0.69 -3.37
N SER A 41 11.98 -1.20 -4.57
CA SER A 41 12.32 -0.44 -5.78
C SER A 41 11.31 -0.74 -6.87
N SER A 42 10.46 0.23 -7.22
CA SER A 42 9.48 0.02 -8.30
C SER A 42 10.10 0.03 -9.70
N PHE A 43 11.31 0.58 -9.82
CA PHE A 43 12.01 0.63 -11.10
C PHE A 43 12.74 -0.69 -11.38
N GLU A 44 13.42 -1.23 -10.36
CA GLU A 44 14.17 -2.50 -10.47
C GLU A 44 13.31 -3.74 -10.14
N GLY A 45 12.13 -3.55 -9.53
CA GLY A 45 11.21 -4.62 -9.14
C GLY A 45 11.48 -5.26 -7.77
N ASP A 46 12.46 -4.75 -7.02
CA ASP A 46 12.86 -5.33 -5.72
C ASP A 46 11.71 -5.37 -4.71
N ASN A 47 11.48 -6.57 -4.14
CA ASN A 47 10.46 -6.86 -3.12
C ASN A 47 9.02 -6.52 -3.56
N MET A 48 8.74 -6.40 -4.86
CA MET A 48 7.36 -6.21 -5.36
C MET A 48 6.57 -7.53 -5.35
N ILE A 49 7.08 -8.54 -6.05
CA ILE A 49 6.45 -9.87 -6.14
C ILE A 49 7.39 -10.88 -5.51
N GLU A 50 8.61 -10.93 -6.03
CA GLU A 50 9.68 -11.79 -5.56
C GLU A 50 10.63 -11.03 -4.62
N ARG A 51 11.38 -11.80 -3.84
CA ARG A 51 12.32 -11.27 -2.88
C ARG A 51 13.59 -10.77 -3.57
N SER A 52 14.01 -9.57 -3.21
CA SER A 52 15.24 -8.96 -3.72
C SER A 52 16.49 -9.61 -3.13
N THR A 53 17.51 -9.81 -3.98
CA THR A 53 18.88 -10.17 -3.58
C THR A 53 19.72 -8.95 -3.17
N ASN A 54 19.26 -7.73 -3.45
CA ASN A 54 19.92 -6.49 -3.03
C ASN A 54 19.61 -6.11 -1.57
N LEU A 55 18.58 -6.74 -0.99
CA LEU A 55 18.01 -6.43 0.33
C LEU A 55 18.08 -7.63 1.27
N ASP A 56 19.21 -8.33 1.29
CA ASP A 56 19.41 -9.55 2.10
C ASP A 56 19.15 -9.35 3.61
N TRP A 57 19.30 -8.12 4.09
CA TRP A 57 19.03 -7.74 5.47
C TRP A 57 17.54 -7.65 5.82
N TYR A 58 16.66 -7.52 4.82
CA TYR A 58 15.22 -7.43 5.03
C TYR A 58 14.59 -8.81 5.11
N LYS A 59 13.96 -9.11 6.25
CA LYS A 59 13.35 -10.43 6.55
C LYS A 59 11.83 -10.49 6.48
N GLY A 60 11.16 -9.37 6.19
CA GLY A 60 9.71 -9.30 6.07
C GLY A 60 9.16 -9.73 4.71
N PRO A 61 7.84 -9.57 4.50
CA PRO A 61 7.15 -9.97 3.27
C PRO A 61 7.46 -9.06 2.08
N THR A 62 7.25 -9.56 0.87
CA THR A 62 7.15 -8.75 -0.36
C THR A 62 5.83 -7.97 -0.41
N LEU A 63 5.70 -7.03 -1.35
CA LEU A 63 4.46 -6.26 -1.51
C LEU A 63 3.27 -7.17 -1.83
N LEU A 64 3.44 -8.18 -2.70
CA LEU A 64 2.38 -9.14 -2.99
C LEU A 64 1.96 -9.93 -1.75
N GLU A 65 2.93 -10.48 -1.00
CA GLU A 65 2.64 -11.21 0.24
C GLU A 65 1.94 -10.33 1.28
N ALA A 66 2.32 -9.05 1.39
CA ALA A 66 1.67 -8.12 2.30
C ALA A 66 0.23 -7.78 1.90
N LEU A 67 -0.08 -7.76 0.60
CA LEU A 67 -1.46 -7.60 0.10
C LEU A 67 -2.32 -8.81 0.46
N ASP A 68 -1.78 -10.01 0.35
CA ASP A 68 -2.47 -11.25 0.74
C ASP A 68 -2.74 -11.34 2.25
N MET A 69 -1.97 -10.61 3.08
CA MET A 69 -2.18 -10.51 4.53
C MET A 69 -3.30 -9.52 4.92
N VAL A 70 -3.85 -8.75 3.98
CA VAL A 70 -4.91 -7.77 4.30
C VAL A 70 -6.23 -8.49 4.59
N ASN A 71 -6.78 -8.24 5.77
CA ASN A 71 -8.09 -8.78 6.14
C ASN A 71 -9.21 -8.07 5.38
N GLU A 72 -10.17 -8.83 4.84
CA GLU A 72 -11.34 -8.26 4.18
C GLU A 72 -12.16 -7.42 5.17
N PRO A 73 -12.53 -6.16 4.81
CA PRO A 73 -13.41 -5.37 5.64
C PRO A 73 -14.82 -5.95 5.66
N LYS A 74 -15.48 -5.89 6.82
CA LYS A 74 -16.87 -6.33 6.94
C LYS A 74 -17.78 -5.44 6.08
N ARG A 75 -18.51 -6.06 5.15
CA ARG A 75 -19.48 -5.36 4.30
C ARG A 75 -20.70 -4.91 5.13
N PRO A 76 -21.14 -3.65 5.03
CA PRO A 76 -22.28 -3.14 5.78
C PRO A 76 -23.61 -3.47 5.06
N THR A 77 -23.92 -4.76 4.88
CA THR A 77 -25.13 -5.22 4.17
C THR A 77 -26.44 -4.86 4.86
N ASP A 78 -26.40 -4.58 6.16
CA ASP A 78 -27.57 -4.26 6.98
C ASP A 78 -27.90 -2.75 6.98
N LYS A 79 -27.11 -1.92 6.29
CA LYS A 79 -27.31 -0.47 6.18
C LYS A 79 -28.02 -0.09 4.88
N PRO A 80 -28.69 1.07 4.80
CA PRO A 80 -29.23 1.58 3.55
C PRO A 80 -28.15 1.70 2.47
N LEU A 81 -28.52 1.46 1.22
CA LEU A 81 -27.64 1.65 0.08
C LEU A 81 -27.21 3.12 -0.01
N CYS A 82 -25.90 3.35 -0.02
CA CYS A 82 -25.30 4.64 -0.31
C CYS A 82 -24.25 4.44 -1.40
N LEU A 83 -24.46 5.07 -2.57
CA LEU A 83 -23.52 5.03 -3.69
C LEU A 83 -23.05 6.46 -3.99
N PRO A 84 -21.88 6.88 -3.47
CA PRO A 84 -21.25 8.12 -3.85
C PRO A 84 -20.84 8.07 -5.32
N LEU A 85 -21.30 9.03 -6.13
CA LEU A 85 -20.91 9.11 -7.54
C LEU A 85 -19.50 9.69 -7.66
N GLN A 86 -18.59 8.91 -8.22
CA GLN A 86 -17.23 9.32 -8.53
C GLN A 86 -17.17 9.98 -9.91
N ASP A 87 -17.74 9.33 -10.92
CA ASP A 87 -17.71 9.78 -12.31
C ASP A 87 -19.04 9.48 -13.02
N VAL A 88 -19.35 10.26 -14.05
CA VAL A 88 -20.54 10.07 -14.89
C VAL A 88 -20.13 10.13 -16.36
N TYR A 89 -20.37 9.04 -17.07
CA TYR A 89 -20.07 8.89 -18.49
C TYR A 89 -21.35 8.90 -19.33
N LYS A 90 -21.24 9.33 -20.58
CA LYS A 90 -22.24 9.07 -21.62
C LYS A 90 -21.64 8.12 -22.64
N ILE A 91 -22.18 6.91 -22.70
CA ILE A 91 -21.70 5.86 -23.58
C ILE A 91 -22.73 5.64 -24.69
N GLY A 92 -22.30 5.78 -25.95
CA GLY A 92 -23.16 5.59 -27.11
C GLY A 92 -23.81 4.21 -27.12
N GLY A 93 -25.12 4.14 -27.30
CA GLY A 93 -25.90 2.89 -27.28
C GLY A 93 -26.31 2.38 -25.89
N ILE A 94 -25.71 2.88 -24.80
CA ILE A 94 -26.06 2.51 -23.41
C ILE A 94 -26.78 3.66 -22.70
N GLY A 95 -26.32 4.90 -22.91
CA GLY A 95 -26.83 6.09 -22.23
C GLY A 95 -25.88 6.59 -21.14
N THR A 96 -26.44 7.09 -20.04
CA THR A 96 -25.66 7.67 -18.93
C THR A 96 -25.26 6.56 -17.96
N VAL A 97 -23.96 6.45 -17.67
CA VAL A 97 -23.39 5.45 -16.76
C VAL A 97 -22.67 6.16 -15.62
N SER A 98 -23.15 5.98 -14.40
CA SER A 98 -22.55 6.54 -13.17
C SER A 98 -21.71 5.49 -12.45
N VAL A 99 -20.50 5.86 -12.04
CA VAL A 99 -19.53 4.97 -11.39
C VAL A 99 -19.29 5.43 -9.96
N GLY A 100 -19.20 4.48 -9.03
CA GLY A 100 -18.95 4.73 -7.62
C GLY A 100 -18.67 3.44 -6.86
N ARG A 101 -18.10 3.57 -5.66
CA ARG A 101 -17.88 2.43 -4.75
C ARG A 101 -19.10 2.26 -3.83
N VAL A 102 -19.63 1.04 -3.78
CA VAL A 102 -20.66 0.60 -2.81
C VAL A 102 -19.99 0.12 -1.53
#